data_AF-A0A6S6SH90-F1
#
_entry.id   AF-A0A6S6SH90-F1
#
_cell.length_a   1.000
_cell.length_b   1.000
_cell.length_c   1.000
_cell.angle_alpha   90.00
_cell.angle_beta   90.00
_cell.angle_gamma   90.00
#
_symmetry.space_group_name_H-M   'P 1'
#
loop_
_entity.id
_entity.type
_entity.pdbx_description
1 polymer ?
#
loop_
_entity_poly.entity_id
_entity_poly.type
_entity_poly.pdbx_seq_one_letter_code
_entity_poly.pdbx_strand_id
1 'polypeptide(L)'
;MYRYITLIIFLNTSLFANVLLAEVQRNGLTIVDDNGKKLKIDREKDALCTDEYISPKMLFPEGYAGKKVVDTCKKTFVTKIGVLQPMYLGKDIKTVGELEVLLHIKSAQESPKEYALIDARTEQWFKQMTIPSAINLPFNRIAYEEDKDEDEFESEEDYKAYKKDYKRMFKLLNVKVVDDELDFSKAKSLVVFCNGSWCSQSPNAIYKLVNMGYPMDKLLWYRGGLQDWLIYDYTVTRNN
;
A
#
# COMPACT_ATOMS: atom_id res chain seq x y z
N MET A 1 -41.65 51.58 11.08
CA MET A 1 -41.48 50.13 10.89
C MET A 1 -40.24 49.91 10.02
N TYR A 2 -39.08 49.65 10.62
CA TYR A 2 -37.88 49.23 9.91
C TYR A 2 -37.51 47.83 10.39
N ARG A 3 -37.53 46.85 9.48
CA ARG A 3 -37.14 45.45 9.72
C ARG A 3 -35.64 45.34 9.47
N TYR A 4 -34.87 44.98 10.49
CA TYR A 4 -33.48 44.57 10.33
C TYR A 4 -33.44 43.10 9.88
N ILE A 5 -32.82 42.85 8.72
CA ILE A 5 -32.49 41.50 8.24
C ILE A 5 -31.08 41.19 8.73
N THR A 6 -30.95 40.24 9.65
CA THR A 6 -29.65 39.76 10.12
C THR A 6 -29.08 38.79 9.09
N LEU A 7 -28.06 39.22 8.35
CA LEU A 7 -27.31 38.39 7.40
C LEU A 7 -26.32 37.52 8.20
N ILE A 8 -26.61 36.23 8.35
CA ILE A 8 -25.67 35.26 8.93
C ILE A 8 -24.68 34.86 7.85
N ILE A 9 -23.48 35.42 7.90
CA ILE A 9 -22.35 34.99 7.08
C ILE A 9 -21.74 33.75 7.73
N PHE A 10 -22.03 32.58 7.18
CA PHE A 10 -21.25 31.37 7.49
C PHE A 10 -19.86 31.52 6.85
N LEU A 11 -18.90 31.99 7.65
CA LEU A 11 -17.50 31.92 7.30
C LEU A 11 -17.08 30.44 7.38
N ASN A 12 -17.23 29.71 6.27
CA ASN A 12 -16.60 28.41 6.10
C ASN A 12 -15.09 28.64 6.02
N THR A 13 -14.44 28.71 7.18
CA THR A 13 -12.99 28.57 7.25
C THR A 13 -12.68 27.11 7.00
N SER A 14 -12.52 26.75 5.73
CA SER A 14 -11.78 25.56 5.36
C SER A 14 -10.39 25.70 5.98
N LEU A 15 -10.15 25.00 7.10
CA LEU A 15 -8.81 24.76 7.62
C LEU A 15 -8.10 23.91 6.56
N PHE A 16 -7.46 24.59 5.61
CA PHE A 16 -6.34 23.99 4.91
C PHE A 16 -5.26 23.81 5.98
N ALA A 17 -5.14 22.59 6.49
CA ALA A 17 -3.95 22.18 7.20
C ALA A 17 -2.79 22.35 6.22
N ASN A 18 -2.03 23.44 6.37
CA ASN A 18 -0.69 23.55 5.84
C ASN A 18 0.16 22.52 6.58
N VAL A 19 -0.01 21.24 6.24
CA VAL A 19 0.99 20.24 6.59
C VAL A 19 2.22 20.65 5.79
N LEU A 20 3.17 21.29 6.47
CA LEU A 20 4.48 21.54 5.90
C LEU A 20 5.05 20.16 5.57
N LEU A 21 5.21 19.87 4.27
CA LEU A 21 5.87 18.66 3.76
C LEU A 21 7.21 18.37 4.50
N ALA A 22 7.87 19.43 4.97
CA ALA A 22 9.10 19.38 5.77
C ALA A 22 8.96 18.75 7.18
N GLU A 23 7.75 18.58 7.72
CA GLU A 23 7.53 18.00 9.06
C GLU A 23 7.56 16.47 9.03
N VAL A 24 6.95 15.84 8.03
CA VAL A 24 6.93 14.38 7.88
C VAL A 24 8.34 13.83 7.80
N GLN A 25 9.18 14.44 6.97
CA GLN A 25 10.57 14.05 6.82
C GLN A 25 11.39 14.28 8.09
N ARG A 26 11.07 15.30 8.90
CA ARG A 26 11.90 15.69 10.05
C ARG A 26 11.48 15.16 11.41
N ASN A 27 10.20 15.31 11.73
CA ASN A 27 9.67 15.16 13.08
C ASN A 27 8.69 13.98 13.19
N GLY A 28 8.52 13.21 12.11
CA GLY A 28 7.49 12.20 12.04
C GLY A 28 6.10 12.82 11.93
N LEU A 29 5.06 12.04 12.22
CA LEU A 29 3.66 12.45 12.14
C LEU A 29 2.89 11.92 13.35
N THR A 30 1.91 12.70 13.81
CA THR A 30 0.92 12.23 14.80
C THR A 30 -0.37 11.91 14.06
N ILE A 31 -0.83 10.67 14.17
CA ILE A 31 -2.08 10.18 13.60
C ILE A 31 -3.08 9.86 14.72
N VAL A 32 -4.37 9.89 14.39
CA VAL A 32 -5.45 9.56 15.32
C VAL A 32 -6.13 8.31 14.80
N ASP A 33 -6.23 7.26 15.62
CA ASP A 33 -6.95 6.04 15.24
C ASP A 33 -8.47 6.22 15.30
N ASP A 34 -9.20 5.20 14.84
CA ASP A 34 -10.67 5.19 14.82
C ASP A 34 -11.30 5.33 16.22
N ASN A 35 -10.54 5.07 17.30
CA ASN A 35 -10.96 5.21 18.70
C ASN A 35 -10.55 6.57 19.32
N GLY A 36 -9.94 7.47 18.55
CA GLY A 36 -9.47 8.78 19.02
C GLY A 36 -8.10 8.75 19.72
N LYS A 37 -7.38 7.63 19.73
CA LYS A 37 -6.04 7.51 20.31
C LYS A 37 -5.02 8.18 19.40
N LYS A 38 -4.18 9.04 19.99
CA LYS A 38 -3.06 9.68 19.28
C LYS A 38 -1.85 8.75 19.24
N LEU A 39 -1.31 8.53 18.05
CA LEU A 39 -0.12 7.72 17.78
C LEU A 39 0.94 8.60 17.12
N LYS A 40 2.14 8.64 17.70
CA LYS A 40 3.30 9.32 17.10
C LYS A 40 4.12 8.30 16.31
N ILE A 41 4.37 8.59 15.04
CA ILE A 41 5.19 7.78 14.14
C ILE A 41 6.43 8.58 13.80
N ASP A 42 7.57 8.12 14.30
CA ASP A 42 8.88 8.67 13.99
C ASP A 42 9.49 7.97 12.77
N ARG A 43 10.34 8.68 12.03
CA ARG A 43 11.05 8.13 10.87
C ARG A 43 12.42 7.62 11.28
N GLU A 44 12.77 6.45 10.77
CA GLU A 44 14.16 5.99 10.79
C GLU A 44 14.99 6.85 9.82
N LYS A 45 16.06 7.46 10.34
CA LYS A 45 16.98 8.29 9.57
C LYS A 45 18.39 7.79 9.78
N ASP A 46 19.11 7.65 8.68
CA ASP A 46 20.56 7.45 8.74
C ASP A 46 21.23 8.71 9.32
N ALA A 47 22.21 8.52 10.20
CA ALA A 47 22.93 9.61 10.85
C ALA A 47 23.61 10.56 9.85
N LEU A 48 23.99 10.05 8.68
CA LEU A 48 24.61 10.82 7.60
C LEU A 48 23.62 11.72 6.85
N CYS A 49 22.31 11.47 6.95
CA CYS A 49 21.26 12.20 6.23
C CYS A 49 20.70 13.39 7.02
N THR A 50 21.56 14.12 7.73
CA THR A 50 21.18 15.24 8.61
C THR A 50 21.15 16.59 7.87
N ASP A 51 20.05 17.33 8.07
CA ASP A 51 19.89 18.79 7.88
C ASP A 51 20.00 19.43 6.48
N GLU A 52 19.78 18.69 5.40
CA GLU A 52 19.64 19.31 4.07
C GLU A 52 18.22 19.88 3.84
N TYR A 53 18.13 21.17 3.44
CA TYR A 53 16.86 21.85 3.18
C TYR A 53 16.35 21.56 1.77
N ILE A 54 15.22 20.87 1.65
CA ILE A 54 14.56 20.66 0.37
C ILE A 54 13.95 22.00 -0.10
N SER A 55 14.52 22.58 -1.16
CA SER A 55 13.97 23.79 -1.77
C SER A 55 12.83 23.47 -2.75
N PRO A 56 11.88 24.40 -2.98
CA PRO A 56 10.82 24.21 -3.98
C PRO A 56 11.33 23.90 -5.40
N LYS A 57 12.54 24.38 -5.76
CA LYS A 57 13.19 24.06 -7.04
C LYS A 57 13.67 22.60 -7.13
N MET A 58 13.89 21.95 -5.98
CA MET A 58 14.27 20.53 -5.87
C MET A 58 13.03 19.61 -5.94
N LEU A 59 11.90 20.02 -5.35
CA LEU A 59 10.63 19.28 -5.43
C LEU A 59 9.99 19.37 -6.82
N PHE A 60 10.03 20.56 -7.41
CA PHE A 60 9.38 20.87 -8.67
C PHE A 60 10.42 21.40 -9.65
N PRO A 61 11.27 20.52 -10.22
CA PRO A 61 12.10 20.90 -11.35
C PRO A 61 11.19 21.40 -12.46
N GLU A 62 11.74 22.18 -13.39
CA GLU A 62 11.20 23.47 -13.82
C GLU A 62 9.89 23.39 -14.71
N GLY A 63 9.24 22.21 -14.70
CA GLY A 63 7.96 21.63 -15.23
C GLY A 63 7.94 20.07 -15.23
N TYR A 64 8.67 19.45 -14.30
CA TYR A 64 9.70 18.47 -14.66
C TYR A 64 10.60 18.92 -15.87
N ALA A 65 10.48 20.19 -16.33
CA ALA A 65 11.16 20.89 -17.43
C ALA A 65 10.82 22.42 -17.52
N GLY A 66 11.83 23.27 -17.75
CA GLY A 66 11.92 24.69 -17.36
C GLY A 66 11.11 25.86 -17.93
N LYS A 67 11.35 27.05 -17.33
CA LYS A 67 10.56 28.30 -17.52
C LYS A 67 10.67 28.89 -18.93
N LYS A 68 11.71 28.52 -19.67
CA LYS A 68 11.94 28.93 -21.06
C LYS A 68 11.72 27.79 -22.05
N VAL A 69 11.28 26.60 -21.59
CA VAL A 69 11.05 25.45 -22.45
C VAL A 69 9.75 25.66 -23.24
N VAL A 70 9.83 25.50 -24.56
CA VAL A 70 8.66 25.49 -25.47
C VAL A 70 7.90 24.16 -25.37
N ASP A 71 6.58 24.23 -25.50
CA ASP A 71 5.67 23.30 -24.83
C ASP A 71 5.59 21.88 -25.40
N THR A 72 5.87 21.63 -26.68
CA THR A 72 5.93 20.27 -27.27
C THR A 72 7.02 19.39 -26.68
N CYS A 73 7.94 19.98 -25.92
CA CYS A 73 9.15 19.33 -25.40
C CYS A 73 9.14 19.17 -23.87
N LYS A 74 8.03 19.45 -23.18
CA LYS A 74 7.88 19.20 -21.73
C LYS A 74 7.30 17.80 -21.50
N LYS A 75 7.96 17.03 -20.61
CA LYS A 75 7.72 15.62 -20.22
C LYS A 75 7.13 14.66 -21.28
N THR A 76 8.03 13.83 -21.80
CA THR A 76 7.81 12.62 -22.61
C THR A 76 8.27 11.38 -21.83
N PHE A 77 7.67 11.07 -20.68
CA PHE A 77 8.09 9.89 -19.90
C PHE A 77 6.93 9.08 -19.35
N VAL A 78 7.03 7.77 -19.55
CA VAL A 78 6.09 6.76 -19.06
C VAL A 78 6.24 6.67 -17.54
N THR A 79 5.29 7.23 -16.80
CA THR A 79 5.26 7.20 -15.32
C THR A 79 4.57 5.96 -14.76
N LYS A 80 3.96 5.16 -15.64
CA LYS A 80 3.24 3.95 -15.29
C LYS A 80 3.29 2.93 -16.43
N ILE A 81 3.38 1.65 -16.08
CA ILE A 81 3.29 0.54 -17.04
C ILE A 81 2.15 -0.34 -16.55
N GLY A 82 0.91 0.03 -16.91
CA GLY A 82 -0.27 -0.71 -16.48
C GLY A 82 -1.60 0.00 -16.71
N VAL A 83 -2.67 -0.67 -16.26
CA VAL A 83 -4.06 -0.27 -16.43
C VAL A 83 -4.54 0.40 -15.15
N LEU A 84 -5.16 1.57 -15.27
CA LEU A 84 -5.73 2.26 -14.11
C LEU A 84 -6.78 1.37 -13.44
N GLN A 85 -6.65 1.24 -12.13
CA GLN A 85 -7.55 0.45 -11.31
C GLN A 85 -8.64 1.36 -10.74
N PRO A 86 -9.89 0.87 -10.60
CA PRO A 86 -11.00 1.64 -10.04
C PRO A 86 -10.72 2.02 -8.59
N MET A 87 -11.52 2.92 -8.00
CA MET A 87 -11.38 3.24 -6.58
C MET A 87 -11.88 2.11 -5.67
N TYR A 88 -12.84 1.32 -6.16
CA TYR A 88 -13.49 0.24 -5.42
C TYR A 88 -13.25 -1.08 -6.16
N LEU A 89 -12.69 -2.07 -5.46
CA LEU A 89 -12.48 -3.41 -6.01
C LEU A 89 -13.65 -4.36 -5.72
N GLY A 90 -14.49 -4.00 -4.74
CA GLY A 90 -15.67 -4.76 -4.34
C GLY A 90 -16.43 -4.02 -3.25
N LYS A 91 -17.67 -4.40 -2.98
CA LYS A 91 -18.55 -3.72 -2.02
C LYS A 91 -17.97 -3.69 -0.60
N ASP A 92 -17.26 -4.77 -0.23
CA ASP A 92 -16.77 -5.00 1.14
C ASP A 92 -15.24 -4.88 1.26
N ILE A 93 -14.55 -4.51 0.17
CA ILE A 93 -13.09 -4.28 0.17
C ILE A 93 -12.83 -2.80 0.39
N LYS A 94 -12.21 -2.46 1.53
CA LYS A 94 -11.92 -1.06 1.87
C LYS A 94 -10.66 -0.58 1.15
N THR A 95 -10.78 0.49 0.37
CA THR A 95 -9.61 1.21 -0.16
C THR A 95 -9.07 2.15 0.90
N VAL A 96 -7.76 2.14 1.12
CA VAL A 96 -7.09 2.91 2.17
C VAL A 96 -6.03 3.84 1.62
N GLY A 97 -5.78 4.93 2.35
CA GLY A 97 -4.68 5.86 2.12
C GLY A 97 -3.54 5.62 3.11
N GLU A 98 -2.56 6.52 3.07
CA GLU A 98 -1.28 6.38 3.76
C GLU A 98 -1.43 6.32 5.28
N LEU A 99 -2.34 7.12 5.84
CA LEU A 99 -2.53 7.20 7.28
C LEU A 99 -3.14 5.91 7.83
N GLU A 100 -4.09 5.32 7.13
CA GLU A 100 -4.65 4.01 7.50
C GLU A 100 -3.61 2.89 7.33
N VAL A 101 -2.73 2.96 6.33
CA VAL A 101 -1.61 2.00 6.19
C VAL A 101 -0.67 2.09 7.38
N LEU A 102 -0.35 3.30 7.84
CA LEU A 102 0.51 3.50 9.00
C LEU A 102 -0.11 2.97 10.30
N LEU A 103 -1.41 3.18 10.50
CA LEU A 103 -2.17 2.55 11.58
C LEU A 103 -2.09 1.02 11.48
N HIS A 104 -2.29 0.47 10.27
CA HIS A 104 -2.24 -0.96 10.04
C HIS A 104 -0.86 -1.57 10.31
N ILE A 105 0.22 -0.89 9.91
CA ILE A 105 1.60 -1.29 10.24
C ILE A 105 1.79 -1.33 11.76
N LYS A 106 1.29 -0.31 12.47
CA LYS A 106 1.35 -0.27 13.94
C LYS A 106 0.59 -1.44 14.57
N SER A 107 -0.61 -1.74 14.07
CA SER A 107 -1.40 -2.91 14.50
C SER A 107 -0.69 -4.22 14.19
N ALA A 108 0.00 -4.35 13.05
CA ALA A 108 0.79 -5.53 12.70
C ALA A 108 2.03 -5.70 13.59
N GLN A 109 2.63 -4.62 14.06
CA GLN A 109 3.73 -4.69 15.04
C GLN A 109 3.23 -5.13 16.42
N GLU A 110 2.08 -4.63 16.87
CA GLU A 110 1.51 -4.97 18.18
C GLU A 110 0.82 -6.35 18.20
N SER A 111 0.22 -6.74 17.08
CA SER A 111 -0.57 -7.96 16.92
C SER A 111 -0.24 -8.68 15.60
N PRO A 112 0.98 -9.23 15.45
CA PRO A 112 1.48 -9.81 14.19
C PRO A 112 0.75 -11.07 13.72
N LYS A 113 -0.09 -11.67 14.58
CA LYS A 113 -0.96 -12.80 14.22
C LYS A 113 -2.30 -12.38 13.62
N GLU A 114 -2.69 -11.12 13.81
CA GLU A 114 -3.99 -10.59 13.41
C GLU A 114 -3.90 -9.65 12.20
N TYR A 115 -2.74 -9.02 11.95
CA TYR A 115 -2.57 -8.06 10.86
C TYR A 115 -1.32 -8.37 10.03
N ALA A 116 -1.39 -8.07 8.74
CA ALA A 116 -0.21 -8.06 7.86
C ALA A 116 -0.33 -7.00 6.77
N LEU A 117 0.81 -6.41 6.42
CA LEU A 117 0.98 -5.59 5.23
C LEU A 117 1.56 -6.48 4.12
N ILE A 118 0.93 -6.48 2.95
CA ILE A 118 1.23 -7.40 1.86
C ILE A 118 1.69 -6.65 0.62
N ASP A 119 2.92 -6.91 0.21
CA ASP A 119 3.45 -6.47 -1.09
C ASP A 119 3.14 -7.52 -2.15
N ALA A 120 2.20 -7.21 -3.04
CA ALA A 120 1.72 -8.12 -4.08
C ALA A 120 2.65 -8.20 -5.30
N ARG A 121 3.77 -7.45 -5.29
CA ARG A 121 4.73 -7.43 -6.40
C ARG A 121 5.53 -8.71 -6.47
N THR A 122 6.18 -8.95 -7.61
CA THR A 122 7.12 -10.06 -7.72
C THR A 122 8.30 -9.89 -6.77
N GLU A 123 8.93 -11.01 -6.38
CA GLU A 123 10.04 -11.02 -5.44
C GLU A 123 11.18 -10.09 -5.83
N GLN A 124 11.45 -9.96 -7.14
CA GLN A 124 12.50 -9.07 -7.64
C GLN A 124 12.22 -7.61 -7.25
N TRP A 125 10.99 -7.13 -7.43
CA TRP A 125 10.59 -5.77 -7.06
C TRP A 125 10.58 -5.57 -5.55
N PHE A 126 10.14 -6.59 -4.80
CA PHE A 126 10.14 -6.57 -3.35
C PHE A 126 11.56 -6.45 -2.76
N LYS A 127 12.51 -7.25 -3.27
CA LYS A 127 13.92 -7.24 -2.83
C LYS A 127 14.60 -5.89 -3.09
N GLN A 128 14.28 -5.24 -4.22
CA GLN A 128 14.81 -3.92 -4.54
C GLN A 128 14.44 -2.86 -3.50
N MET A 129 13.16 -2.80 -3.13
CA MET A 129 12.64 -1.95 -2.05
C MET A 129 11.19 -2.30 -1.77
N THR A 130 10.74 -2.15 -0.53
CA THR A 130 9.34 -2.32 -0.14
C THR A 130 8.99 -1.42 1.05
N ILE A 131 7.71 -1.36 1.40
CA ILE A 131 7.25 -0.66 2.60
C ILE A 131 7.73 -1.43 3.83
N PRO A 132 8.28 -0.77 4.86
CA PRO A 132 8.72 -1.43 6.08
C PRO A 132 7.63 -2.32 6.67
N SER A 133 8.00 -3.49 7.21
CA SER A 133 7.11 -4.56 7.72
C SER A 133 6.29 -5.33 6.68
N ALA A 134 6.35 -4.98 5.40
CA ALA A 134 5.63 -5.70 4.37
C ALA A 134 6.15 -7.14 4.20
N ILE A 135 5.22 -8.08 4.03
CA ILE A 135 5.49 -9.46 3.64
C ILE A 135 5.23 -9.57 2.14
N ASN A 136 6.14 -10.20 1.41
CA ASN A 136 5.93 -10.43 -0.01
C ASN A 136 4.95 -11.59 -0.25
N LEU A 137 3.89 -11.31 -1.02
CA LEU A 137 2.94 -12.29 -1.49
C LEU A 137 2.68 -12.05 -2.99
N PRO A 138 3.59 -12.46 -3.88
CA PRO A 138 3.49 -12.16 -5.30
C PRO A 138 2.14 -12.59 -5.90
N PHE A 139 1.48 -11.70 -6.62
CA PHE A 139 0.15 -11.96 -7.21
C PHE A 139 0.12 -13.20 -8.13
N ASN A 140 1.25 -13.53 -8.76
CA ASN A 140 1.40 -14.68 -9.66
C ASN A 140 1.69 -15.99 -8.91
N ARG A 141 1.97 -15.94 -7.61
CA ARG A 141 2.12 -17.10 -6.74
C ARG A 141 0.87 -17.38 -5.92
N ILE A 142 -0.02 -16.40 -5.76
CA ILE A 142 -1.34 -16.61 -5.17
C ILE A 142 -2.12 -17.46 -6.16
N ALA A 143 -2.46 -18.67 -5.74
CA ALA A 143 -3.00 -19.71 -6.57
C ALA A 143 -4.13 -19.17 -7.47
N TYR A 144 -3.91 -19.28 -8.77
CA TYR A 144 -5.02 -19.34 -9.71
C TYR A 144 -5.22 -20.81 -10.14
N GLU A 145 -4.55 -21.72 -9.44
CA GLU A 145 -4.11 -23.01 -9.97
C GLU A 145 -4.21 -24.06 -8.85
N GLU A 146 -5.34 -24.10 -8.15
CA GLU A 146 -5.77 -25.32 -7.44
C GLU A 146 -6.16 -26.42 -8.45
N ASP A 147 -6.41 -26.04 -9.71
CA ASP A 147 -6.81 -26.95 -10.78
C ASP A 147 -5.64 -27.46 -11.64
N LYS A 148 -4.38 -27.11 -11.30
CA LYS A 148 -3.23 -27.65 -12.03
C LYS A 148 -2.82 -28.99 -11.47
N ASP A 149 -3.06 -30.02 -12.27
CA ASP A 149 -2.56 -31.35 -12.01
C ASP A 149 -1.02 -31.37 -12.07
N GLU A 150 -0.41 -32.37 -11.42
CA GLU A 150 1.06 -32.56 -11.38
C GLU A 150 1.67 -32.50 -12.79
N ASP A 151 0.94 -33.02 -13.77
CA ASP A 151 1.26 -33.11 -15.19
C ASP A 151 1.31 -31.76 -15.93
N GLU A 152 0.84 -30.67 -15.32
CA GLU A 152 0.95 -29.31 -15.88
C GLU A 152 2.25 -28.59 -15.49
N PHE A 153 3.08 -29.20 -14.64
CA PHE A 153 4.37 -28.66 -14.24
C PHE A 153 5.51 -29.20 -15.12
N GLU A 154 6.53 -28.38 -15.35
CA GLU A 154 7.71 -28.78 -16.15
C GLU A 154 8.47 -29.96 -15.51
N SER A 155 8.37 -30.08 -14.19
CA SER A 155 8.97 -31.16 -13.41
C SER A 155 8.22 -31.42 -12.10
N GLU A 156 8.40 -32.63 -11.56
CA GLU A 156 7.90 -33.02 -10.24
C GLU A 156 8.56 -32.20 -9.10
N GLU A 157 9.79 -31.74 -9.32
CA GLU A 157 10.46 -30.78 -8.43
C GLU A 157 9.74 -29.43 -8.39
N ASP A 158 9.28 -28.93 -9.54
CA ASP A 158 8.54 -27.66 -9.63
C ASP A 158 7.17 -27.75 -8.96
N TYR A 159 6.46 -28.88 -9.12
CA TYR A 159 5.20 -29.13 -8.43
C TYR A 159 5.39 -29.16 -6.91
N LYS A 160 6.43 -29.85 -6.41
CA LYS A 160 6.78 -29.86 -4.98
C LYS A 160 7.12 -28.47 -4.45
N ALA A 161 7.89 -27.69 -5.21
CA ALA A 161 8.23 -26.31 -4.86
C ALA A 161 6.96 -25.44 -4.78
N TYR A 162 6.05 -25.58 -5.74
CA TYR A 162 4.76 -24.89 -5.76
C TYR A 162 3.90 -25.24 -4.54
N LYS A 163 3.66 -26.53 -4.24
CA LYS A 163 2.87 -26.94 -3.06
C LYS A 163 3.50 -26.47 -1.74
N LYS A 164 4.84 -26.43 -1.66
CA LYS A 164 5.56 -25.90 -0.50
C LYS A 164 5.33 -24.39 -0.35
N ASP A 165 5.44 -23.62 -1.43
CA ASP A 165 5.20 -22.18 -1.41
C ASP A 165 3.74 -21.86 -1.09
N TYR A 166 2.79 -22.59 -1.67
CA TYR A 166 1.36 -22.50 -1.34
C TYR A 166 1.12 -22.65 0.18
N LYS A 167 1.62 -23.74 0.79
CA LYS A 167 1.47 -23.96 2.25
C LYS A 167 2.16 -22.87 3.08
N ARG A 168 3.32 -22.39 2.63
CA ARG A 168 4.04 -21.29 3.29
C ARG A 168 3.23 -19.99 3.25
N MET A 169 2.62 -19.67 2.12
CA MET A 169 1.84 -18.44 1.93
C MET A 169 0.65 -18.38 2.88
N PHE A 170 -0.18 -19.42 2.95
CA PHE A 170 -1.33 -19.44 3.87
C PHE A 170 -0.91 -19.40 5.34
N LYS A 171 0.21 -20.05 5.69
CA LYS A 171 0.79 -19.93 7.04
C LYS A 171 1.15 -18.48 7.39
N LEU A 172 1.71 -17.70 6.46
CA LEU A 172 2.02 -16.28 6.68
C LEU A 172 0.75 -15.44 6.93
N LEU A 173 -0.37 -15.83 6.33
CA LEU A 173 -1.68 -15.20 6.48
C LEU A 173 -2.50 -15.74 7.66
N ASN A 174 -1.93 -16.65 8.45
CA ASN A 174 -2.58 -17.36 9.56
C ASN A 174 -3.83 -18.16 9.14
N VAL A 175 -3.82 -18.66 7.91
CA VAL A 175 -4.81 -19.57 7.34
C VAL A 175 -4.27 -20.99 7.45
N LYS A 176 -5.12 -21.93 7.89
CA LYS A 176 -4.74 -23.35 7.98
C LYS A 176 -5.24 -24.08 6.74
N VAL A 177 -4.47 -25.09 6.33
CA VAL A 177 -4.89 -26.07 5.32
C VAL A 177 -5.19 -27.36 6.07
N VAL A 178 -6.44 -27.83 6.03
CA VAL A 178 -6.91 -29.05 6.69
C VAL A 178 -7.57 -29.91 5.59
N ASP A 179 -6.99 -31.07 5.28
CA ASP A 179 -7.52 -31.99 4.26
C ASP A 179 -7.86 -31.32 2.92
N ASP A 180 -6.94 -30.46 2.45
CA ASP A 180 -7.07 -29.62 1.25
C ASP A 180 -8.17 -28.54 1.29
N GLU A 181 -8.81 -28.32 2.44
CA GLU A 181 -9.68 -27.17 2.69
C GLU A 181 -8.95 -26.03 3.42
N LEU A 182 -9.34 -24.78 3.12
CA LEU A 182 -8.78 -23.58 3.71
C LEU A 182 -9.64 -23.08 4.89
N ASP A 183 -9.06 -23.05 6.08
CA ASP A 183 -9.68 -22.49 7.29
C ASP A 183 -9.22 -21.04 7.53
N PHE A 184 -10.12 -20.10 7.22
CA PHE A 184 -9.93 -18.65 7.39
C PHE A 184 -10.36 -18.11 8.76
N SER A 185 -10.77 -18.96 9.71
CA SER A 185 -11.29 -18.51 11.02
C SER A 185 -10.32 -17.59 11.78
N LYS A 186 -9.01 -17.79 11.57
CA LYS A 186 -7.93 -16.98 12.16
C LYS A 186 -7.15 -16.14 11.13
N ALA A 187 -7.70 -15.98 9.93
CA ALA A 187 -7.08 -15.19 8.88
C ALA A 187 -6.79 -13.76 9.35
N LYS A 188 -5.63 -13.24 8.96
CA LYS A 188 -5.22 -11.85 9.26
C LYS A 188 -6.10 -10.83 8.53
N SER A 189 -6.17 -9.61 9.06
CA SER A 189 -6.54 -8.43 8.28
C SER A 189 -5.34 -7.98 7.44
N LEU A 190 -5.54 -7.82 6.14
CA LEU A 190 -4.50 -7.55 5.16
C LEU A 190 -4.69 -6.17 4.56
N VAL A 191 -3.63 -5.36 4.56
CA VAL A 191 -3.48 -4.27 3.60
C VAL A 191 -2.63 -4.78 2.46
N VAL A 192 -3.16 -4.78 1.24
CA VAL A 192 -2.47 -5.29 0.04
C VAL A 192 -2.11 -4.11 -0.87
N PHE A 193 -0.87 -4.05 -1.33
CA PHE A 193 -0.37 -2.97 -2.18
C PHE A 193 0.52 -3.45 -3.33
N CYS A 194 0.71 -2.59 -4.33
CA CYS A 194 1.66 -2.77 -5.43
C CYS A 194 2.39 -1.43 -5.69
N ASN A 195 2.83 -1.13 -6.91
CA ASN A 195 3.54 0.09 -7.25
C ASN A 195 2.65 1.32 -7.21
N GLY A 196 1.35 1.20 -7.52
CA GLY A 196 0.41 2.31 -7.41
C GLY A 196 -0.91 2.02 -8.09
N SER A 197 -1.72 3.06 -8.26
CA SER A 197 -3.12 2.94 -8.71
C SER A 197 -3.32 2.37 -10.11
N TRP A 198 -2.24 2.26 -10.89
CA TRP A 198 -2.20 1.66 -12.22
C TRP A 198 -1.68 0.23 -12.24
N CYS A 199 -1.24 -0.30 -11.10
CA CYS A 199 -0.75 -1.67 -11.01
C CYS A 199 -1.91 -2.62 -10.74
N SER A 200 -2.11 -3.59 -11.64
CA SER A 200 -3.13 -4.65 -11.49
C SER A 200 -2.73 -5.78 -10.54
N GLN A 201 -1.48 -5.85 -10.08
CA GLN A 201 -1.00 -6.98 -9.27
C GLN A 201 -1.69 -7.06 -7.90
N SER A 202 -1.88 -5.94 -7.18
CA SER A 202 -2.60 -5.97 -5.90
C SER A 202 -4.10 -6.25 -6.06
N PRO A 203 -4.83 -5.67 -7.03
CA PRO A 203 -6.20 -6.11 -7.34
C PRO A 203 -6.29 -7.59 -7.70
N ASN A 204 -5.41 -8.11 -8.57
CA ASN A 204 -5.39 -9.52 -8.93
C ASN A 204 -5.12 -10.42 -7.72
N ALA A 205 -4.20 -10.02 -6.84
CA ALA A 205 -3.95 -10.72 -5.58
C ALA A 205 -5.21 -10.76 -4.71
N ILE A 206 -5.88 -9.61 -4.54
CA ILE A 206 -7.12 -9.51 -3.76
C ILE A 206 -8.21 -10.39 -4.35
N TYR A 207 -8.46 -10.33 -5.66
CA TYR A 207 -9.49 -11.16 -6.32
C TYR A 207 -9.23 -12.64 -6.14
N LYS A 208 -7.97 -13.08 -6.26
CA LYS A 208 -7.60 -14.47 -6.02
C LYS A 208 -7.84 -14.91 -4.58
N LEU A 209 -7.47 -14.06 -3.61
CA LEU A 209 -7.76 -14.33 -2.20
C LEU A 209 -9.27 -14.43 -1.95
N VAL A 210 -10.07 -13.52 -2.52
CA VAL A 210 -11.54 -13.57 -2.42
C VAL A 210 -12.10 -14.86 -3.03
N ASN A 211 -11.61 -15.27 -4.21
CA ASN A 211 -12.06 -16.50 -4.86
C ASN A 211 -11.74 -17.76 -4.04
N MET A 212 -10.67 -17.74 -3.25
CA MET A 212 -10.34 -18.82 -2.31
C MET A 212 -11.18 -18.80 -1.02
N GLY A 213 -12.02 -17.79 -0.81
CA GLY A 213 -12.83 -17.65 0.40
C GLY A 213 -12.22 -16.78 1.49
N TYR A 214 -11.16 -16.00 1.20
CA TYR A 214 -10.64 -15.03 2.16
C TYR A 214 -11.72 -13.98 2.51
N PRO A 215 -11.97 -13.68 3.80
CA PRO A 215 -13.03 -12.75 4.19
C PRO A 215 -12.79 -11.35 3.60
N MET A 216 -13.77 -10.84 2.84
CA MET A 216 -13.63 -9.55 2.14
C MET A 216 -13.44 -8.37 3.10
N ASP A 217 -14.08 -8.40 4.26
CA ASP A 217 -13.97 -7.39 5.32
C ASP A 217 -12.58 -7.33 5.97
N LYS A 218 -11.78 -8.39 5.79
CA LYS A 218 -10.36 -8.44 6.19
C LYS A 218 -9.41 -8.02 5.08
N LEU A 219 -9.89 -7.62 3.90
CA LEU A 219 -9.07 -7.19 2.78
C LEU A 219 -9.19 -5.67 2.58
N LEU A 220 -8.06 -5.00 2.77
CA LEU A 220 -7.90 -3.57 2.52
C LEU A 220 -6.92 -3.39 1.35
N TRP A 221 -7.21 -2.44 0.47
CA TRP A 221 -6.38 -2.15 -0.69
C TRP A 221 -5.73 -0.79 -0.56
N TYR A 222 -4.40 -0.78 -0.44
CA TYR A 222 -3.64 0.46 -0.52
C TYR A 222 -3.38 0.78 -1.99
N ARG A 223 -4.29 1.57 -2.56
CA ARG A 223 -4.32 1.95 -3.98
C ARG A 223 -3.13 2.80 -4.39
N GLY A 224 -2.65 3.68 -3.52
CA GLY A 224 -1.51 4.57 -3.79
C GLY A 224 -0.20 3.80 -3.97
N GLY A 225 -0.09 2.66 -3.29
CA GLY A 225 1.03 1.75 -3.43
C GLY A 225 2.37 2.37 -3.07
N LEU A 226 3.45 1.76 -3.57
CA LEU A 226 4.80 2.21 -3.28
C LEU A 226 5.11 3.60 -3.89
N GLN A 227 4.47 3.99 -5.00
CA GLN A 227 4.69 5.30 -5.60
C GLN A 227 4.21 6.42 -4.69
N ASP A 228 2.98 6.36 -4.21
CA ASP A 228 2.45 7.39 -3.31
C ASP A 228 3.25 7.36 -1.99
N TRP A 229 3.57 6.17 -1.48
CA TRP A 229 4.43 6.01 -0.31
C TRP A 229 5.76 6.76 -0.43
N LEU A 230 6.43 6.65 -1.59
CA LEU A 230 7.67 7.35 -1.88
C LEU A 230 7.48 8.86 -2.09
N ILE A 231 6.34 9.30 -2.64
CA ILE A 231 6.03 10.73 -2.83
C ILE A 231 5.86 11.44 -1.49
N TYR A 232 5.40 10.75 -0.45
CA TYR A 232 5.35 11.27 0.93
C TYR A 232 6.67 11.10 1.69
N ASP A 233 7.74 10.85 0.94
CA ASP A 233 9.09 10.60 1.40
C ASP A 233 9.22 9.39 2.31
N TYR A 234 8.22 8.55 2.60
CA TYR A 234 8.32 7.53 3.64
C TYR A 234 9.46 6.53 3.42
N THR A 235 9.96 5.95 4.52
CA THR A 235 11.09 5.02 4.47
C THR A 235 10.73 3.73 3.74
N VAL A 236 11.72 3.09 3.14
CA VAL A 236 11.60 1.78 2.49
C VAL A 236 12.68 0.85 3.03
N THR A 237 12.38 -0.44 3.10
CA THR A 237 13.37 -1.47 3.41
C THR A 237 13.89 -2.09 2.11
N ARG A 238 15.19 -2.40 2.08
CA ARG A 238 15.81 -3.20 1.02
C ARG A 238 16.20 -4.54 1.62
N ASN A 239 15.70 -5.63 1.05
CA ASN A 239 16.07 -6.97 1.50
C ASN A 239 17.16 -7.48 0.54
N ASN A 240 18.41 -7.20 0.90
CA ASN A 240 19.59 -7.80 0.27
C ASN A 240 19.84 -9.19 0.83
#